data_AF-A0A094ANE3-F1
#
_entry.id   AF-A0A094ANE3-F1
#
_cell.length_a   1.000
_cell.length_b   1.000
_cell.length_c   1.000
_cell.angle_alpha   90.00
_cell.angle_beta   90.00
_cell.angle_gamma   90.00
#
_symmetry.space_group_name_H-M   'P 1'
#
loop_
_entity.id
_entity.type
_entity.pdbx_description
1 polymer ?
#
loop_
_entity_poly.entity_id
_entity_poly.type
_entity_poly.pdbx_seq_one_letter_code
_entity_poly.pdbx_strand_id
1 'polypeptide(L)'
;MATPTQAKPSNKEERLLQAIQALKQHQFKSVRAAAMSYDVSPRTVANRMNGMTSRRDSTSKSQNLTSYEESALVRYILDLDSRGFPPRPQAVQEMADLLLSERGKSPVGKN
;
A
#
# COMPACT_ATOMS: atom_id res chain seq x y z
N MET A 1 8.26 -25.31 -27.61
CA MET A 1 7.48 -24.83 -26.46
C MET A 1 7.68 -23.32 -26.36
N ALA A 2 6.68 -22.53 -26.74
CA ALA A 2 6.77 -21.07 -26.73
C ALA A 2 6.56 -20.55 -25.30
N THR A 3 7.53 -19.79 -24.78
CA THR A 3 7.32 -19.02 -23.55
C THR A 3 6.33 -17.88 -23.85
N PRO A 4 5.34 -17.62 -22.98
CA PRO A 4 4.42 -16.54 -23.20
C PRO A 4 5.17 -15.20 -23.11
N THR A 5 5.08 -14.42 -24.18
CA THR A 5 5.47 -13.00 -24.23
C THR A 5 4.58 -12.24 -23.25
N GLN A 6 4.96 -12.22 -21.97
CA GLN A 6 4.33 -11.36 -20.98
C GLN A 6 4.80 -9.93 -21.27
N ALA A 7 3.86 -9.06 -21.62
CA ALA A 7 4.08 -7.62 -21.71
C ALA A 7 4.77 -7.17 -20.42
N LYS A 8 5.92 -6.50 -20.52
CA LYS A 8 6.66 -6.03 -19.35
C LYS A 8 5.71 -5.20 -18.48
N PRO A 9 5.41 -5.61 -17.24
CA PRO A 9 4.60 -4.79 -16.35
C PRO A 9 5.29 -3.43 -16.20
N SER A 10 4.57 -2.33 -16.33
CA SER A 10 5.17 -0.99 -16.14
C SER A 10 5.56 -0.77 -14.67
N ASN A 11 4.91 -1.50 -13.76
CA ASN A 11 5.08 -1.40 -12.33
C ASN A 11 6.18 -2.33 -11.80
N LYS A 12 7.14 -1.78 -11.05
CA LYS A 12 8.23 -2.54 -10.42
C LYS A 12 7.72 -3.60 -9.43
N GLU A 13 6.60 -3.29 -8.78
CA GLU A 13 5.95 -4.15 -7.79
C GLU A 13 5.38 -5.42 -8.44
N GLU A 14 4.76 -5.28 -9.61
CA GLU A 14 4.21 -6.42 -10.37
C GLU A 14 5.32 -7.36 -10.86
N ARG A 15 6.43 -6.81 -11.37
CA ARG A 15 7.61 -7.61 -11.76
C ARG A 15 8.20 -8.36 -10.57
N LEU A 16 8.23 -7.75 -9.39
CA LEU A 16 8.69 -8.37 -8.17
C LEU A 16 7.82 -9.58 -7.79
N LEU A 17 6.49 -9.41 -7.83
CA LEU A 17 5.54 -10.48 -7.52
C LEU A 17 5.64 -11.63 -8.53
N GLN A 18 5.79 -11.33 -9.82
CA GLN A 18 6.04 -12.33 -10.86
C GLN A 18 7.35 -13.11 -10.63
N ALA A 19 8.44 -12.43 -10.27
CA ALA A 19 9.71 -13.07 -9.95
C ALA A 19 9.58 -14.04 -8.76
N ILE A 20 8.83 -13.66 -7.73
CA ILE A 20 8.58 -14.52 -6.56
C ILE A 20 7.71 -15.71 -6.94
N GLN A 21 6.68 -15.51 -7.77
CA GLN A 21 5.83 -16.60 -8.25
C GLN A 21 6.62 -17.61 -9.09
N ALA A 22 7.50 -17.13 -9.98
CA ALA A 22 8.37 -17.98 -10.79
C ALA A 22 9.36 -18.79 -9.93
N LEU A 23 9.88 -18.20 -8.85
CA LEU A 23 10.70 -18.91 -7.87
C LEU A 23 9.91 -20.01 -7.14
N LYS A 24 8.68 -19.72 -6.71
CA LYS A 24 7.80 -20.71 -6.08
C LYS A 24 7.41 -21.85 -7.03
N GLN A 25 7.30 -21.57 -8.32
CA GLN A 25 7.06 -22.55 -9.38
C GLN A 25 8.33 -23.31 -9.81
N HIS A 26 9.46 -23.13 -9.11
CA HIS A 26 10.75 -23.74 -9.40
C HIS A 26 11.29 -23.48 -10.82
N GLN A 27 10.84 -22.40 -11.48
CA GLN A 27 11.34 -22.02 -12.81
C GLN A 27 12.79 -21.52 -12.76
N PHE A 28 13.21 -21.02 -11.59
CA PHE A 28 14.57 -20.54 -11.35
C PHE A 28 15.17 -21.21 -10.12
N LYS A 29 16.45 -21.57 -10.20
CA LYS A 29 17.20 -22.23 -9.12
C LYS A 29 17.68 -21.26 -8.03
N SER A 30 17.67 -19.97 -8.30
CA SER A 30 18.16 -18.96 -7.36
C SER A 30 17.37 -17.65 -7.45
N VAL A 31 17.27 -16.96 -6.31
CA VAL A 31 16.66 -15.63 -6.21
C VAL A 31 17.32 -14.64 -7.18
N ARG A 32 18.65 -14.73 -7.34
CA ARG A 32 19.41 -13.87 -8.24
C ARG A 32 19.05 -14.10 -9.71
N ALA A 33 18.88 -15.35 -10.12
CA ALA A 33 18.50 -15.68 -11.50
C ALA A 33 17.10 -15.15 -11.86
N ALA A 34 16.12 -15.34 -10.95
CA ALA A 34 14.78 -14.77 -11.14
C ALA A 34 14.80 -13.23 -11.12
N ALA A 35 15.54 -12.63 -10.19
CA ALA A 35 15.61 -11.18 -10.11
C ALA A 35 16.18 -10.54 -11.39
N MET A 36 17.21 -11.15 -11.98
CA MET A 36 17.78 -10.69 -13.24
C MET A 36 16.85 -10.89 -14.44
N SER A 37 16.08 -11.98 -14.50
CA SER A 37 15.13 -12.21 -15.62
C SER A 37 13.96 -11.22 -15.62
N TYR A 38 13.53 -10.78 -14.43
CA TYR A 38 12.43 -9.82 -14.26
C TYR A 38 12.90 -8.37 -14.06
N ASP A 39 14.20 -8.07 -14.21
CA ASP A 39 14.78 -6.72 -14.07
C ASP A 39 14.45 -6.06 -12.72
N VAL A 40 14.59 -6.83 -11.64
CA VAL A 40 14.41 -6.39 -10.24
C VAL A 40 15.63 -6.70 -9.40
N SER A 41 15.83 -5.96 -8.30
CA SER A 41 16.97 -6.21 -7.41
C SER A 41 16.79 -7.53 -6.64
N PRO A 42 17.80 -8.42 -6.61
CA PRO A 42 17.76 -9.66 -5.83
C PRO A 42 17.47 -9.43 -4.34
N ARG A 43 17.97 -8.32 -3.78
CA ARG A 43 17.74 -7.95 -2.38
C ARG A 43 16.27 -7.64 -2.12
N THR A 44 15.61 -6.97 -3.06
CA THR A 44 14.17 -6.65 -2.95
C THR A 44 13.32 -7.92 -2.99
N VAL A 45 13.68 -8.88 -3.86
CA VAL A 45 12.99 -10.19 -3.94
C VAL A 45 13.15 -10.95 -2.62
N ALA A 46 14.38 -11.04 -2.09
CA ALA A 46 14.65 -11.71 -0.82
C ALA A 46 13.90 -11.05 0.36
N ASN A 47 13.94 -9.72 0.47
CA ASN A 47 13.22 -8.99 1.50
C ASN A 47 11.71 -9.28 1.46
N ARG A 48 11.12 -9.32 0.26
CA ARG A 48 9.70 -9.63 0.10
C ARG A 48 9.36 -11.08 0.47
N MET A 49 10.22 -12.04 0.13
CA MET A 49 10.04 -13.42 0.59
C MET A 49 10.12 -13.54 2.11
N ASN A 50 10.92 -12.70 2.77
CA ASN A 50 11.02 -12.62 4.23
C ASN A 50 9.87 -11.82 4.88
N GLY A 51 8.81 -11.49 4.13
CA GLY A 51 7.61 -10.84 4.66
C GLY A 51 7.67 -9.31 4.71
N MET A 52 8.73 -8.68 4.17
CA MET A 52 8.79 -7.21 4.09
C MET A 52 7.82 -6.69 3.02
N THR A 53 6.80 -5.96 3.45
CA THR A 53 5.80 -5.33 2.57
C THR A 53 6.39 -4.16 1.80
N SER A 54 5.73 -3.77 0.71
CA SER A 54 6.12 -2.56 -0.03
C SER A 54 5.94 -1.34 0.86
N ARG A 55 6.77 -0.30 0.68
CA ARG A 55 6.57 0.96 1.41
C ARG A 55 5.19 1.58 1.13
N ARG A 56 4.62 1.31 -0.05
CA ARG A 56 3.26 1.74 -0.43
C ARG A 56 2.17 1.05 0.39
N ASP A 57 2.41 -0.20 0.78
CA ASP A 57 1.43 -1.03 1.51
C ASP A 57 1.68 -1.01 3.02
N SER A 58 2.86 -0.56 3.45
CA SER A 58 3.21 -0.42 4.86
C SER A 58 2.48 0.80 5.45
N THR A 59 1.76 0.58 6.54
CA THR A 59 1.28 1.68 7.39
C THR A 59 2.47 2.47 7.92
N SER A 60 2.38 3.80 7.85
CA SER A 60 3.44 4.67 8.34
C SER A 60 3.35 4.76 9.87
N LYS A 61 4.49 4.79 10.57
CA LYS A 61 4.50 4.89 12.04
C LYS A 61 3.88 6.19 12.57
N SER A 62 3.79 7.21 11.71
CA SER A 62 3.20 8.52 11.98
C SER A 62 1.69 8.57 11.69
N GLN A 63 1.05 7.49 11.24
CA GLN A 63 -0.41 7.45 11.09
C GLN A 63 -1.08 7.33 12.46
N ASN A 64 -1.79 8.39 12.86
CA ASN A 64 -2.60 8.39 14.09
C ASN A 64 -3.93 7.65 13.90
N LEU A 65 -4.53 7.79 12.70
CA LEU A 65 -5.75 7.11 12.28
C LEU A 65 -5.43 5.71 11.76
N THR A 66 -6.35 4.79 12.01
CA THR A 66 -6.37 3.42 11.47
C THR A 66 -6.96 3.43 10.06
N SER A 67 -6.70 2.38 9.29
CA SER A 67 -7.28 2.23 7.95
C SER A 67 -8.82 2.26 7.95
N TYR A 68 -9.45 1.79 9.02
CA TYR A 68 -10.89 1.85 9.20
C TYR A 68 -11.37 3.29 9.43
N GLU A 69 -10.72 4.03 10.32
CA GLU A 69 -11.03 5.44 10.60
C GLU A 69 -10.80 6.32 9.36
N GLU A 70 -9.69 6.10 8.63
CA GLU A 70 -9.44 6.78 7.35
C GLU A 70 -10.54 6.47 6.32
N SER A 71 -11.00 5.21 6.24
CA SER A 71 -12.10 4.82 5.34
C SER A 71 -13.42 5.50 5.72
N ALA A 72 -13.73 5.62 7.01
CA ALA A 72 -14.90 6.34 7.48
C ALA A 72 -14.83 7.83 7.12
N LEU A 73 -13.66 8.44 7.27
CA LEU A 73 -13.42 9.84 6.93
C LEU A 73 -13.53 10.10 5.41
N VAL A 74 -13.04 9.19 4.57
CA VAL A 74 -13.27 9.26 3.10
C VAL A 74 -14.76 9.21 2.77
N ARG A 75 -15.51 8.29 3.38
CA ARG A 75 -16.97 8.21 3.18
C ARG A 75 -17.68 9.49 3.60
N TYR A 76 -17.27 10.07 4.72
CA TYR A 76 -17.80 11.36 5.19
C TYR A 76 -17.56 12.49 4.18
N ILE A 77 -16.34 12.58 3.64
CA ILE A 77 -16.01 13.58 2.59
C ILE A 77 -16.88 13.39 1.34
N LEU A 78 -17.04 12.14 0.88
CA LEU A 78 -17.86 11.83 -0.28
C LEU A 78 -19.35 12.13 -0.04
N ASP A 79 -19.84 11.90 1.18
CA ASP A 79 -21.21 12.24 1.58
C ASP A 79 -21.42 13.77 1.57
N LEU A 80 -20.47 14.55 2.09
CA LEU A 80 -20.51 16.01 2.02
C LEU A 80 -20.58 16.52 0.56
N ASP A 81 -19.72 15.99 -0.31
CA ASP A 81 -19.67 16.35 -1.73
C ASP A 81 -20.98 15.99 -2.45
N SER A 82 -21.53 14.80 -2.16
CA SER A 82 -22.80 14.35 -2.75
C SER A 82 -23.99 15.24 -2.39
N ARG A 83 -23.94 15.90 -1.23
CA ARG A 83 -24.95 16.85 -0.75
C ARG A 83 -24.73 18.28 -1.26
N GLY A 84 -23.70 18.49 -2.09
CA GLY A 84 -23.32 19.80 -2.62
C GLY A 84 -22.60 20.69 -1.60
N PHE A 85 -22.13 20.13 -0.48
CA PHE A 85 -21.33 20.87 0.50
C PHE A 85 -19.84 20.63 0.22
N PRO A 86 -19.07 21.66 -0.15
CA PRO A 86 -17.64 21.49 -0.36
C PRO A 86 -16.97 21.09 0.97
N PRO A 87 -16.21 19.99 1.03
CA PRO A 87 -15.57 19.54 2.25
C PRO A 87 -14.52 20.57 2.71
N ARG A 88 -14.78 21.22 3.85
CA ARG A 88 -13.83 22.16 4.46
C ARG A 88 -12.78 21.39 5.25
N PRO A 89 -11.48 21.78 5.20
CA PRO A 89 -10.43 21.13 5.99
C PRO A 89 -10.77 21.05 7.49
N GLN A 90 -11.40 22.09 8.02
CA GLN A 90 -11.84 22.14 9.42
C GLN A 90 -12.88 21.06 9.74
N ALA A 91 -13.90 20.86 8.89
CA ALA A 91 -14.93 19.84 9.12
C ALA A 91 -14.34 18.41 9.06
N VAL A 92 -13.36 18.20 8.17
CA VAL A 92 -12.63 16.95 8.08
C VAL A 92 -11.78 16.72 9.34
N GLN A 93 -11.12 17.77 9.85
CA GLN A 93 -10.35 17.71 11.08
C GLN A 93 -11.25 17.41 12.29
N GLU A 94 -12.39 18.08 12.41
CA GLU A 94 -13.37 17.83 13.48
C GLU A 94 -13.88 16.38 13.48
N MET A 95 -14.16 15.83 12.30
CA MET A 95 -14.53 14.41 12.16
C MET A 95 -13.38 13.47 12.56
N ALA A 96 -12.15 13.79 12.18
CA ALA A 96 -10.98 13.01 12.57
C ALA A 96 -10.73 13.08 14.09
N ASP A 97 -10.87 14.25 14.70
CA ASP A 97 -10.74 14.48 16.13
C ASP A 97 -11.83 13.75 16.90
N LEU A 98 -13.06 13.70 16.37
CA LEU A 98 -14.15 12.91 16.93
C LEU A 98 -13.78 11.42 16.99
N LEU A 99 -13.33 10.84 15.87
CA LEU A 99 -12.89 9.44 15.81
C LEU A 99 -11.73 9.14 16.78
N LEU A 100 -10.78 10.07 16.92
CA LEU A 100 -9.67 9.93 17.86
C LEU A 100 -10.14 10.06 19.32
N SER A 101 -11.10 10.94 19.60
CA SER A 101 -11.65 11.15 20.93
C SER A 101 -12.39 9.91 21.45
N GLU A 102 -13.13 9.21 20.58
CA GLU A 102 -13.76 7.92 20.91
C GLU A 102 -12.74 6.87 21.36
N ARG A 103 -11.52 6.96 20.84
CA ARG A 103 -10.40 6.07 21.20
C ARG A 103 -9.55 6.60 22.37
N GLY A 104 -9.85 7.78 22.90
CA GLY A 104 -9.05 8.43 23.94
C GLY A 104 -7.67 8.90 23.46
N LYS A 105 -7.52 9.19 22.17
CA LYS A 105 -6.29 9.72 21.57
C LYS A 105 -6.27 11.25 21.51
N SER A 106 -5.09 11.82 21.39
CA SER A 106 -4.90 13.26 21.19
C SER A 106 -5.40 13.72 19.81
N PRO A 107 -5.88 14.97 19.68
CA PRO A 107 -6.35 15.55 18.42
C PRO A 107 -5.29 15.56 17.32
N VAL A 108 -5.73 15.56 16.07
CA VAL A 108 -4.88 15.71 14.89
C VAL A 108 -4.25 17.11 14.86
N GLY A 109 -3.03 17.23 14.32
CA GLY A 109 -2.36 18.52 14.12
C GLY A 109 -1.52 19.02 15.30
N LYS A 110 -1.50 18.31 16.43
CA LYS A 110 -0.51 18.49 17.49
C LYS A 110 0.62 17.47 17.30
N ASN A 111 1.70 17.88 16.63
CA ASN A 111 2.96 17.13 16.54
C ASN A 111 4.03 17.81 17.38
#